data_AF-A0A969W091-F1
#
_entry.id   AF-A0A969W091-F1
#
_cell.length_a   1.000
_cell.length_b   1.000
_cell.length_c   1.000
_cell.angle_alpha   90.00
_cell.angle_beta   90.00
_cell.angle_gamma   90.00
#
_symmetry.space_group_name_H-M   'P 1'
#
loop_
_entity.id
_entity.type
_entity.pdbx_description
1 polymer ?
#
loop_
_entity_poly.entity_id
_entity_poly.type
_entity_poly.pdbx_seq_one_letter_code
_entity_poly.pdbx_strand_id
1 'polypeptide(L)'
;MATEFIFEESFWYSGCDSSYFAELLPAHSGFWFVALLGQGYLATSAMPHPHKNIIQVLVKYGFDFEEASWESVESARFTQNPFLSKLPSHTAIASAQAGKHSLPQKPIILEFGLRPRQKLHAEPKARRKSQVYFILTADLEYLYIGVGVDPHTALRKLQTTHPQPLNLLGQLSDRRKLSQAIHHEFSHLISQGSWFRYTRELQTYITSILAS
;
A
#
# COMPACT_ATOMS: atom_id res chain seq x y z
N MET A 1 -7.12 -33.13 -3.72
CA MET A 1 -6.81 -32.76 -5.12
C MET A 1 -7.54 -31.46 -5.34
N ALA A 2 -6.85 -30.38 -5.71
CA ALA A 2 -7.53 -29.10 -5.93
C ALA A 2 -8.38 -29.22 -7.19
N THR A 3 -9.70 -29.06 -7.06
CA THR A 3 -10.61 -28.97 -8.21
C THR A 3 -10.19 -27.75 -9.03
N GLU A 4 -9.79 -27.97 -10.28
CA GLU A 4 -9.43 -26.88 -11.18
C GLU A 4 -10.71 -26.22 -11.67
N PHE A 5 -10.99 -25.00 -11.18
CA PHE A 5 -12.11 -24.20 -11.66
C PHE A 5 -11.73 -23.57 -13.00
N ILE A 6 -12.46 -23.94 -14.06
CA ILE A 6 -12.30 -23.39 -15.40
C ILE A 6 -13.42 -22.39 -15.65
N PHE A 7 -13.05 -21.13 -15.88
CA PHE A 7 -13.97 -20.05 -16.22
C PHE A 7 -13.85 -19.71 -17.70
N GLU A 8 -14.95 -19.81 -18.44
CA GLU A 8 -15.02 -19.48 -19.85
C GLU A 8 -15.20 -17.97 -20.05
N GLU A 9 -14.40 -17.36 -20.94
CA GLU A 9 -14.38 -15.90 -21.13
C GLU A 9 -15.67 -15.29 -21.74
N SER A 10 -16.64 -16.13 -22.12
CA SER A 10 -17.95 -15.71 -22.62
C SER A 10 -19.00 -15.61 -21.53
N PHE A 11 -18.64 -15.84 -20.26
CA PHE A 11 -19.56 -15.88 -19.14
C PHE A 11 -19.13 -14.95 -18.02
N TRP A 12 -20.14 -14.30 -17.43
CA TRP A 12 -20.07 -13.73 -16.08
C TRP A 12 -20.34 -14.85 -15.09
N TYR A 13 -19.51 -14.97 -14.04
CA TYR A 13 -19.74 -15.91 -12.94
C TYR A 13 -20.05 -15.22 -11.61
N SER A 14 -21.04 -15.73 -10.88
CA SER A 14 -21.44 -15.32 -9.54
C SER A 14 -21.29 -16.49 -8.57
N GLY A 15 -20.48 -16.35 -7.54
CA GLY A 15 -20.20 -17.39 -6.54
C GLY A 15 -20.61 -16.96 -5.13
N CYS A 16 -21.12 -17.89 -4.31
CA CYS A 16 -21.49 -17.62 -2.92
C CYS A 16 -21.11 -18.79 -1.99
N ASP A 17 -20.31 -18.54 -0.95
CA ASP A 17 -19.76 -19.55 -0.02
C ASP A 17 -20.34 -19.47 1.40
N SER A 18 -21.53 -18.89 1.56
CA SER A 18 -22.20 -18.48 2.82
C SER A 18 -21.63 -17.24 3.52
N SER A 19 -20.33 -16.96 3.38
CA SER A 19 -19.66 -15.80 4.00
C SER A 19 -19.46 -14.64 3.04
N TYR A 20 -19.34 -14.95 1.76
CA TYR A 20 -18.93 -14.08 0.69
C TYR A 20 -19.70 -14.35 -0.58
N PHE A 21 -19.84 -13.28 -1.35
CA PHE A 21 -20.36 -13.25 -2.70
C PHE A 21 -19.25 -12.74 -3.63
N ALA A 22 -18.86 -13.52 -4.63
CA ALA A 22 -17.83 -13.19 -5.59
C ALA A 22 -18.42 -13.01 -6.98
N GLU A 23 -17.94 -12.00 -7.71
CA GLU A 23 -18.29 -11.77 -9.12
C GLU A 23 -17.02 -11.78 -9.96
N LEU A 24 -17.04 -12.57 -11.04
CA LEU A 24 -15.97 -12.66 -12.02
C LEU A 24 -16.51 -12.21 -13.37
N LEU A 25 -15.95 -11.12 -13.91
CA LEU A 25 -16.38 -10.56 -15.18
C LEU A 25 -15.25 -10.64 -16.21
N PRO A 26 -15.54 -11.12 -17.44
CA PRO A 26 -14.53 -11.24 -18.47
C PRO A 26 -14.11 -9.84 -18.93
N ALA A 27 -12.80 -9.56 -18.93
CA ALA A 27 -12.24 -8.29 -19.38
C ALA A 27 -11.73 -8.42 -20.82
N HIS A 28 -10.42 -8.57 -21.01
CA HIS A 28 -9.83 -8.98 -22.30
C HIS A 28 -9.29 -10.40 -22.20
N SER A 29 -8.84 -11.00 -23.31
CA SER A 29 -8.42 -12.41 -23.34
C SER A 29 -7.36 -12.71 -22.27
N GLY A 30 -7.67 -13.69 -21.42
CA GLY A 30 -6.89 -14.15 -20.28
C GLY A 30 -7.07 -13.34 -18.99
N PHE A 31 -7.98 -12.35 -18.95
CA PHE A 31 -8.08 -11.38 -17.85
C PHE A 31 -9.52 -11.14 -17.40
N TRP A 32 -9.67 -10.90 -16.11
CA TRP A 32 -10.95 -10.86 -15.42
C TRP A 32 -11.01 -9.74 -14.39
N PHE A 33 -12.12 -9.02 -14.34
CA PHE A 33 -12.43 -8.21 -13.17
C PHE A 33 -12.94 -9.12 -12.06
N VAL A 34 -12.52 -8.81 -10.84
CA VAL A 34 -12.92 -9.54 -9.64
C VAL A 34 -13.59 -8.54 -8.71
N ALA A 35 -14.77 -8.90 -8.20
CA ALA A 35 -15.38 -8.26 -7.05
C ALA A 35 -15.71 -9.32 -5.99
N LEU A 36 -15.59 -8.95 -4.72
CA LEU A 36 -15.85 -9.81 -3.57
C LEU A 36 -16.58 -9.00 -2.50
N LEU A 37 -17.66 -9.54 -1.97
CA LEU A 37 -18.56 -8.83 -1.06
C LEU A 37 -19.05 -9.75 0.04
N GLY A 38 -18.83 -9.38 1.30
CA GLY A 38 -19.24 -10.20 2.45
C GLY A 38 -18.43 -9.88 3.69
N GLN A 39 -18.81 -10.46 4.83
CA GLN A 39 -18.19 -10.19 6.15
C GLN A 39 -18.00 -8.70 6.46
N GLY A 40 -18.95 -7.88 6.02
CA GLY A 40 -18.82 -6.45 6.13
C GLY A 40 -17.61 -5.90 5.39
N TYR A 41 -17.34 -6.33 4.15
CA TYR A 41 -16.50 -5.60 3.21
C TYR A 41 -16.88 -5.77 1.73
N LEU A 42 -16.47 -4.80 0.92
CA LEU A 42 -16.48 -4.85 -0.56
C LEU A 42 -15.04 -4.72 -1.05
N ALA A 43 -14.56 -5.71 -1.80
CA ALA A 43 -13.30 -5.66 -2.50
C ALA A 43 -13.48 -5.70 -4.01
N THR A 44 -12.85 -4.76 -4.71
CA THR A 44 -12.91 -4.63 -6.17
C THR A 44 -11.62 -4.00 -6.68
N SER A 45 -11.28 -4.26 -7.94
CA SER A 45 -10.07 -3.77 -8.60
C SER A 45 -10.43 -2.91 -9.78
N ALA A 46 -9.75 -1.77 -9.95
CA ALA A 46 -9.85 -1.02 -11.19
C ALA A 46 -9.22 -1.75 -12.39
N MET A 47 -8.24 -2.62 -12.12
CA MET A 47 -7.46 -3.34 -13.11
C MET A 47 -7.86 -4.83 -13.14
N PRO A 48 -7.98 -5.45 -14.31
CA PRO A 48 -8.32 -6.86 -14.38
C PRO A 48 -7.12 -7.73 -13.95
N HIS A 49 -7.41 -8.92 -13.43
CA HIS A 49 -6.46 -9.92 -12.98
C HIS A 49 -6.27 -11.02 -14.03
N PRO A 50 -5.06 -11.57 -14.22
CA PRO A 50 -4.86 -12.74 -15.06
C PRO A 50 -5.69 -13.92 -14.56
N HIS A 51 -6.26 -14.71 -15.47
CA HIS A 51 -7.10 -15.88 -15.16
C HIS A 51 -6.46 -16.82 -14.12
N LYS A 52 -5.19 -17.16 -14.32
CA LYS A 52 -4.39 -18.01 -13.40
C LYS A 52 -4.28 -17.48 -11.96
N ASN A 53 -4.56 -16.20 -11.73
CA ASN A 53 -4.47 -15.57 -10.41
C ASN A 53 -5.83 -15.42 -9.73
N ILE A 54 -6.96 -15.67 -10.40
CA ILE A 54 -8.30 -15.40 -9.85
C ILE A 54 -8.53 -16.18 -8.55
N ILE A 55 -8.28 -17.49 -8.58
CA ILE A 55 -8.46 -18.37 -7.41
C ILE A 55 -7.59 -17.89 -6.25
N GLN A 56 -6.31 -17.58 -6.53
CA GLN A 56 -5.39 -17.07 -5.50
C GLN A 56 -5.85 -15.73 -4.91
N VAL A 57 -6.40 -14.84 -5.75
CA VAL A 57 -6.98 -13.57 -5.29
C VAL A 57 -8.17 -13.84 -4.37
N LEU A 58 -9.12 -14.67 -4.77
CA LEU A 58 -10.31 -14.94 -3.96
C LEU A 58 -9.98 -15.65 -2.63
N VAL A 59 -9.17 -16.72 -2.67
CA VAL A 59 -8.71 -17.46 -1.47
C VAL A 59 -7.94 -16.56 -0.50
N LYS A 60 -7.11 -15.65 -1.02
CA LYS A 60 -6.36 -14.70 -0.17
C LYS A 60 -7.28 -13.82 0.68
N TYR A 61 -8.52 -13.57 0.22
CA TYR A 61 -9.51 -12.80 0.97
C TYR A 61 -10.52 -13.71 1.69
N GLY A 62 -10.27 -15.01 1.78
CA GLY A 62 -11.08 -15.93 2.57
C GLY A 62 -12.32 -16.48 1.85
N PHE A 63 -12.44 -16.30 0.53
CA PHE A 63 -13.48 -16.97 -0.24
C PHE A 63 -13.17 -18.47 -0.33
N ASP A 64 -14.12 -19.31 0.06
CA ASP A 64 -14.05 -20.77 0.04
C ASP A 64 -14.70 -21.32 -1.23
N PHE A 65 -13.89 -21.86 -2.13
CA PHE A 65 -14.37 -22.42 -3.39
C PHE A 65 -15.07 -23.77 -3.24
N GLU A 66 -14.75 -24.54 -2.19
CA GLU A 66 -15.32 -25.89 -2.01
C GLU A 66 -16.77 -25.80 -1.53
N GLU A 67 -17.08 -24.81 -0.70
CA GLU A 67 -18.42 -24.53 -0.18
C GLU A 67 -19.23 -23.59 -1.08
N ALA A 68 -18.61 -23.04 -2.14
CA ALA A 68 -19.26 -22.06 -3.00
C ALA A 68 -20.26 -22.68 -3.98
N SER A 69 -21.49 -22.18 -3.98
CA SER A 69 -22.42 -22.34 -5.09
C SER A 69 -22.13 -21.31 -6.18
N TRP A 70 -22.01 -21.74 -7.43
CA TRP A 70 -21.72 -20.88 -8.58
C TRP A 70 -22.86 -20.86 -9.60
N GLU A 71 -23.15 -19.68 -10.13
CA GLU A 71 -24.02 -19.44 -11.28
C GLU A 71 -23.24 -18.72 -12.38
N SER A 72 -23.68 -18.88 -13.63
CA SER A 72 -23.06 -18.21 -14.78
C SER A 72 -24.10 -17.71 -15.76
N VAL A 73 -23.85 -16.55 -16.36
CA VAL A 73 -24.69 -15.95 -17.41
C VAL A 73 -23.80 -15.54 -18.57
N GLU A 74 -24.22 -15.85 -19.79
CA GLU A 74 -23.52 -15.41 -21.00
C GLU A 74 -23.41 -13.88 -20.99
N SER A 75 -22.21 -13.37 -21.24
CA SER A 75 -21.94 -11.94 -21.13
C SER A 75 -20.90 -11.49 -22.13
N ALA A 76 -21.03 -10.23 -22.56
CA ALA A 76 -19.97 -9.58 -23.31
C ALA A 76 -18.79 -9.25 -22.39
N ARG A 77 -17.62 -9.09 -23.01
CA ARG A 77 -16.42 -8.59 -22.33
C ARG A 77 -16.59 -7.15 -21.88
N PHE A 78 -16.07 -6.83 -20.70
CA PHE A 78 -16.09 -5.50 -20.12
C PHE A 78 -14.77 -4.77 -20.37
N THR A 79 -14.82 -3.53 -20.85
CA THR A 79 -13.63 -2.68 -21.02
C THR A 79 -13.24 -1.94 -19.74
N GLN A 80 -14.17 -1.84 -18.79
CA GLN A 80 -13.99 -1.26 -17.46
C GLN A 80 -14.79 -2.09 -16.46
N ASN A 81 -14.32 -2.16 -15.21
CA ASN A 81 -15.04 -2.87 -14.17
C ASN A 81 -16.37 -2.17 -13.87
N PRO A 82 -17.53 -2.81 -14.11
CA PRO A 82 -18.84 -2.18 -13.90
C PRO A 82 -19.16 -1.94 -12.41
N PHE A 83 -18.41 -2.57 -11.50
CA PHE A 83 -18.52 -2.34 -10.06
C PHE A 83 -17.68 -1.16 -9.54
N LEU A 84 -16.84 -0.54 -10.39
CA LEU A 84 -16.19 0.72 -10.04
C LEU A 84 -17.21 1.84 -10.07
N SER A 85 -17.70 2.21 -8.90
CA SER A 85 -18.59 3.36 -8.75
C SER A 85 -17.83 4.56 -8.20
N LYS A 86 -18.12 5.74 -8.76
CA LYS A 86 -17.79 7.03 -8.11
C LYS A 86 -18.76 7.36 -6.98
N LEU A 87 -19.86 6.60 -6.86
CA LEU A 87 -20.84 6.80 -5.80
C LEU A 87 -20.26 6.34 -4.46
N PRO A 88 -20.74 6.91 -3.35
CA PRO A 88 -20.42 6.42 -2.02
C PRO A 88 -20.70 4.92 -1.89
N SER A 89 -19.85 4.19 -1.16
CA SER A 89 -19.95 2.74 -1.04
C SER A 89 -21.29 2.22 -0.59
N HIS A 90 -21.93 2.88 0.37
CA HIS A 90 -23.25 2.49 0.87
C HIS A 90 -24.28 2.41 -0.26
N THR A 91 -24.17 3.27 -1.28
CA THR A 91 -25.03 3.25 -2.47
C THR A 91 -24.71 2.07 -3.37
N ALA A 92 -23.42 1.81 -3.66
CA ALA A 92 -23.00 0.67 -4.47
C ALA A 92 -23.41 -0.67 -3.83
N ILE A 93 -23.29 -0.76 -2.50
CA ILE A 93 -23.71 -1.93 -1.72
C ILE A 93 -25.24 -2.08 -1.78
N ALA A 94 -26.00 -1.00 -1.60
CA ALA A 94 -27.47 -1.06 -1.71
C ALA A 94 -27.91 -1.52 -3.11
N SER A 95 -27.23 -1.08 -4.18
CA SER A 95 -27.49 -1.57 -5.54
C SER A 95 -27.17 -3.06 -5.69
N ALA A 96 -26.08 -3.55 -5.11
CA ALA A 96 -25.74 -4.98 -5.10
C ALA A 96 -26.74 -5.81 -4.27
N GLN A 97 -27.26 -5.24 -3.16
CA GLN A 97 -28.25 -5.88 -2.29
C GLN A 97 -29.64 -6.01 -2.93
N ALA A 98 -29.91 -5.27 -4.01
CA ALA A 98 -31.14 -5.40 -4.79
C ALA A 98 -31.14 -6.62 -5.73
N GLY A 99 -30.01 -7.35 -5.83
CA GLY A 99 -29.91 -8.62 -6.56
C GLY A 99 -30.64 -9.78 -5.87
N LYS A 100 -30.68 -10.94 -6.53
CA LYS A 100 -31.37 -12.14 -6.01
C LYS A 100 -30.79 -12.66 -4.68
N HIS A 101 -29.52 -12.40 -4.40
CA HIS A 101 -28.84 -12.88 -3.20
C HIS A 101 -28.71 -11.76 -2.16
N SER A 102 -29.24 -12.00 -0.96
CA SER A 102 -29.07 -11.06 0.16
C SER A 102 -27.62 -11.08 0.65
N LEU A 103 -26.99 -9.92 0.69
CA LEU A 103 -25.58 -9.81 1.08
C LEU A 103 -25.39 -9.83 2.61
N PRO A 104 -24.26 -10.34 3.12
CA PRO A 104 -23.87 -10.22 4.53
C PRO A 104 -23.72 -8.75 4.97
N GLN A 105 -24.12 -8.41 6.19
CA GLN A 105 -24.34 -6.99 6.58
C GLN A 105 -23.07 -6.14 6.83
N LYS A 106 -23.21 -4.84 6.51
CA LYS A 106 -22.35 -3.64 6.74
C LYS A 106 -20.91 -3.66 6.20
N PRO A 107 -20.71 -3.29 4.92
CA PRO A 107 -19.39 -3.32 4.28
C PRO A 107 -18.41 -2.16 4.61
N ILE A 108 -17.16 -2.54 4.83
CA ILE A 108 -15.92 -1.75 4.78
C ILE A 108 -15.35 -1.88 3.37
N ILE A 109 -15.04 -0.78 2.68
CA ILE A 109 -14.46 -0.86 1.33
C ILE A 109 -12.97 -1.23 1.42
N LEU A 110 -12.52 -2.20 0.63
CA LEU A 110 -11.12 -2.63 0.50
C LEU A 110 -10.73 -2.80 -0.97
N GLU A 111 -10.01 -1.88 -1.60
CA GLU A 111 -9.58 -2.09 -3.00
C GLU A 111 -8.54 -3.24 -3.12
N PHE A 112 -8.69 -4.10 -4.14
CA PHE A 112 -7.70 -5.15 -4.41
C PHE A 112 -6.34 -4.50 -4.69
N GLY A 113 -5.32 -4.91 -3.94
CA GLY A 113 -3.95 -4.39 -4.10
C GLY A 113 -3.59 -3.21 -3.20
N LEU A 114 -4.56 -2.48 -2.65
CA LEU A 114 -4.33 -1.68 -1.45
C LEU A 114 -4.33 -2.66 -0.29
N ARG A 115 -3.14 -3.03 0.21
CA ARG A 115 -3.07 -3.85 1.43
C ARG A 115 -3.98 -3.19 2.46
N PRO A 116 -5.02 -3.89 2.98
CA PRO A 116 -5.64 -3.45 4.22
C PRO A 116 -4.47 -3.30 5.17
N ARG A 117 -4.21 -2.07 5.62
CA ARG A 117 -3.26 -1.86 6.69
C ARG A 117 -3.90 -2.57 7.86
N GLN A 118 -3.59 -3.86 8.02
CA GLN A 118 -4.19 -4.73 9.01
C GLN A 118 -4.12 -3.96 10.31
N LYS A 119 -5.28 -3.47 10.78
CA LYS A 119 -5.47 -3.22 12.19
C LYS A 119 -5.61 -4.61 12.83
N LEU A 120 -4.53 -5.40 12.75
CA LEU A 120 -4.16 -6.26 13.86
C LEU A 120 -4.29 -5.38 15.09
N HIS A 121 -4.98 -5.86 16.11
CA HIS A 121 -5.00 -5.26 17.44
C HIS A 121 -3.56 -4.96 17.85
N ALA A 122 -3.09 -3.77 17.47
CA ALA A 122 -1.76 -3.33 17.78
C ALA A 122 -1.87 -2.96 19.24
N GLU A 123 -1.20 -3.74 20.08
CA GLU A 123 -0.73 -3.21 21.35
C GLU A 123 -0.29 -1.76 21.14
N PRO A 124 -0.64 -0.83 22.04
CA PRO A 124 -0.37 0.59 21.86
C PRO A 124 1.08 0.77 21.45
N LYS A 125 1.32 1.01 20.16
CA LYS A 125 2.67 1.10 19.62
C LYS A 125 3.32 2.22 20.39
N ALA A 126 4.30 1.89 21.21
CA ALA A 126 5.14 2.85 21.89
C ALA A 126 5.45 3.95 20.88
N ARG A 127 5.01 5.18 21.17
CA ARG A 127 5.09 6.30 20.23
C ARG A 127 6.56 6.42 19.83
N ARG A 128 6.89 5.96 18.61
CA ARG A 128 8.27 5.95 18.14
C ARG A 128 8.74 7.40 18.14
N LYS A 129 9.76 7.70 18.94
CA LYS A 129 10.29 9.05 19.08
C LYS A 129 10.92 9.48 17.76
N SER A 130 10.77 10.76 17.44
CA SER A 130 11.44 11.35 16.29
C SER A 130 12.95 11.38 16.54
N GLN A 131 13.73 11.07 15.50
CA GLN A 131 15.19 11.03 15.51
C GLN A 131 15.72 12.07 14.54
N VAL A 132 16.89 12.66 14.85
CA VAL A 132 17.68 13.42 13.88
C VAL A 132 18.56 12.43 13.14
N TYR A 133 18.69 12.55 11.83
CA TYR A 133 19.51 11.65 11.02
C TYR A 133 20.35 12.40 10.00
N PHE A 134 21.47 11.77 9.63
CA PHE A 134 22.51 12.35 8.77
C PHE A 134 22.74 11.46 7.57
N ILE A 135 22.51 11.96 6.37
CA ILE A 135 22.67 11.21 5.11
C ILE A 135 23.71 11.93 4.25
N LEU A 136 24.75 11.22 3.84
CA LEU A 136 25.87 11.75 3.08
C LEU A 136 25.82 11.26 1.63
N THR A 137 26.16 12.11 0.68
CA THR A 137 26.37 11.71 -0.71
C THR A 137 27.62 10.85 -0.85
N ALA A 138 27.65 9.92 -1.81
CA ALA A 138 28.79 9.02 -2.02
C ALA A 138 30.10 9.75 -2.38
N ASP A 139 30.03 10.94 -2.97
CA ASP A 139 31.17 11.79 -3.30
C ASP A 139 31.66 12.66 -2.12
N LEU A 140 31.00 12.56 -0.96
CA LEU A 140 31.32 13.32 0.25
C LEU A 140 31.18 14.85 0.10
N GLU A 141 30.43 15.34 -0.89
CA GLU A 141 30.25 16.78 -1.09
C GLU A 141 29.13 17.37 -0.24
N TYR A 142 28.06 16.59 -0.01
CA TYR A 142 26.85 17.11 0.63
C TYR A 142 26.31 16.20 1.74
N LEU A 143 25.88 16.83 2.82
CA LEU A 143 25.23 16.19 3.95
C LEU A 143 23.79 16.69 4.09
N TYR A 144 22.84 15.76 4.07
CA TYR A 144 21.46 16.01 4.43
C TYR A 144 21.23 15.78 5.92
N ILE A 145 20.57 16.74 6.57
CA ILE A 145 20.21 16.67 7.98
C ILE A 145 18.69 16.69 8.11
N GLY A 146 18.12 15.57 8.55
CA GLY A 146 16.68 15.38 8.62
C GLY A 146 16.16 15.00 9.99
N VAL A 147 14.85 15.11 10.17
CA VAL A 147 14.14 14.68 11.37
C VAL A 147 13.00 13.75 10.97
N GLY A 148 12.91 12.58 11.61
CA GLY A 148 11.89 11.59 11.26
C GLY A 148 11.86 10.38 12.19
N VAL A 149 10.83 9.55 12.02
CA VAL A 149 10.62 8.33 12.85
C VAL A 149 11.44 7.14 12.33
N ASP A 150 11.75 7.12 11.04
CA ASP A 150 12.46 6.03 10.37
C ASP A 150 13.43 6.60 9.33
N PRO A 151 14.70 6.79 9.71
CA PRO A 151 15.73 7.33 8.82
C PRO A 151 15.97 6.50 7.55
N HIS A 152 15.76 5.17 7.58
CA HIS A 152 15.92 4.33 6.39
C HIS A 152 14.80 4.57 5.36
N THR A 153 13.59 4.84 5.83
CA THR A 153 12.50 5.23 4.92
C THR A 153 12.76 6.61 4.31
N ALA A 154 13.31 7.56 5.07
CA ALA A 154 13.74 8.85 4.54
C ALA A 154 14.87 8.71 3.50
N LEU A 155 15.89 7.90 3.79
CA LEU A 155 16.98 7.58 2.87
C LEU A 155 16.46 7.04 1.54
N ARG A 156 15.59 6.01 1.57
CA ARG A 156 15.00 5.42 0.36
C ARG A 156 14.23 6.45 -0.44
N LYS A 157 13.48 7.34 0.21
CA LYS A 157 12.74 8.40 -0.47
C LYS A 157 13.67 9.39 -1.14
N LEU A 158 14.69 9.90 -0.42
CA LEU A 158 15.67 10.83 -0.98
C LEU A 158 16.46 10.22 -2.15
N GLN A 159 16.78 8.93 -2.08
CA GLN A 159 17.49 8.23 -3.16
C GLN A 159 16.72 8.25 -4.48
N THR A 160 15.37 8.27 -4.47
CA THR A 160 14.58 8.34 -5.71
C THR A 160 14.77 9.63 -6.50
N THR A 161 15.24 10.68 -5.84
CA THR A 161 15.44 12.01 -6.44
C THR A 161 16.92 12.40 -6.57
N HIS A 162 17.85 11.57 -6.10
CA HIS A 162 19.28 11.85 -6.12
C HIS A 162 20.00 10.84 -7.02
N PRO A 163 20.74 11.28 -8.06
CA PRO A 163 21.36 10.37 -9.02
C PRO A 163 22.52 9.56 -8.42
N GLN A 164 23.23 10.14 -7.45
CA GLN A 164 24.31 9.46 -6.75
C GLN A 164 23.79 8.66 -5.54
N PRO A 165 24.51 7.58 -5.13
CA PRO A 165 24.17 6.84 -3.92
C PRO A 165 24.25 7.71 -2.66
N LEU A 166 23.34 7.43 -1.72
CA LEU A 166 23.24 8.09 -0.44
C LEU A 166 23.55 7.11 0.70
N ASN A 167 24.33 7.56 1.69
CA ASN A 167 24.78 6.77 2.83
C ASN A 167 24.22 7.36 4.13
N LEU A 168 23.46 6.58 4.90
CA LEU A 168 23.06 6.98 6.26
C LEU A 168 24.27 6.88 7.18
N LEU A 169 24.82 8.02 7.60
CA LEU A 169 25.97 8.06 8.53
C LEU A 169 25.59 7.68 9.95
N GLY A 170 24.41 8.12 10.40
CA GLY A 170 23.97 7.89 11.77
C GLY A 170 22.66 8.59 12.11
N GLN A 171 22.19 8.34 13.33
CA GLN A 171 20.96 8.90 13.86
C GLN A 171 21.05 9.13 15.37
N LEU A 172 20.37 10.17 15.86
CA LEU A 172 20.32 10.57 17.27
C LEU A 172 18.87 10.61 17.75
N SER A 173 18.56 9.84 18.80
CA SER A 173 17.21 9.78 19.37
C SER A 173 16.93 10.99 20.27
N ASP A 174 15.69 11.48 20.22
CA ASP A 174 15.14 12.49 21.15
C ASP A 174 15.84 13.87 21.12
N ARG A 175 16.41 14.24 19.97
CA ARG A 175 17.23 15.46 19.80
C ARG A 175 16.61 16.45 18.81
N ARG A 176 15.28 16.63 18.77
CA ARG A 176 14.64 17.52 17.78
C ARG A 176 15.20 18.96 17.77
N LYS A 177 15.54 19.49 18.95
CA LYS A 177 16.18 20.81 19.08
C LYS A 177 17.59 20.87 18.48
N LEU A 178 18.30 19.73 18.40
CA LEU A 178 19.64 19.65 17.83
C LEU A 178 19.62 19.95 16.32
N SER A 179 18.63 19.43 15.57
CA SER A 179 18.51 19.76 14.15
C SER A 179 18.38 21.27 13.93
N GLN A 180 17.56 21.96 14.74
CA GLN A 180 17.44 23.42 14.66
C GLN A 180 18.74 24.14 15.02
N ALA A 181 19.45 23.67 16.06
CA ALA A 181 20.75 24.23 16.45
C ALA A 181 21.78 24.08 15.32
N ILE A 182 21.89 22.89 14.72
CA ILE A 182 22.79 22.64 13.58
C ILE A 182 22.42 23.52 12.38
N HIS A 183 21.14 23.62 12.05
CA HIS A 183 20.66 24.48 10.96
C HIS A 183 21.00 25.96 11.21
N HIS A 184 21.01 26.41 12.45
CA HIS A 184 21.37 27.78 12.82
C HIS A 184 22.89 28.00 12.75
N GLU A 185 23.66 27.16 13.43
CA GLU A 185 25.13 27.21 13.53
C GLU A 185 25.81 27.07 12.16
N PHE A 186 25.36 26.12 11.34
CA PHE A 186 25.91 25.84 10.01
C PHE A 186 25.06 26.41 8.87
N SER A 187 24.29 27.49 9.14
CA SER A 187 23.46 28.15 8.14
C SER A 187 24.23 28.61 6.91
N HIS A 188 25.49 29.03 7.11
CA HIS A 188 26.41 29.44 6.06
C HIS A 188 26.86 28.29 5.12
N LEU A 189 26.66 27.03 5.52
CA LEU A 189 26.97 25.85 4.70
C LEU A 189 25.75 25.30 3.95
N ILE A 190 24.55 25.85 4.16
CA ILE A 190 23.33 25.38 3.50
C ILE A 190 23.44 25.62 1.99
N SER A 191 23.32 24.55 1.21
CA SER A 191 23.26 24.61 -0.26
C SER A 191 21.82 24.72 -0.74
N GLN A 192 20.94 23.85 -0.24
CA GLN A 192 19.52 23.85 -0.60
C GLN A 192 18.69 23.15 0.48
N GLY A 193 17.81 23.89 1.16
CA GLY A 193 16.92 23.34 2.18
C GLY A 193 17.69 22.71 3.34
N SER A 194 17.63 21.37 3.45
CA SER A 194 18.32 20.58 4.49
C SER A 194 19.63 19.96 4.02
N TRP A 195 20.12 20.35 2.84
CA TRP A 195 21.43 19.95 2.32
C TRP A 195 22.49 20.99 2.68
N PHE A 196 23.59 20.51 3.26
CA PHE A 196 24.74 21.30 3.68
C PHE A 196 25.98 20.84 2.92
N ARG A 197 26.90 21.76 2.62
CA ARG A 197 28.24 21.40 2.13
C ARG A 197 28.98 20.64 3.23
N TYR A 198 29.52 19.46 2.92
CA TYR A 198 30.19 18.60 3.90
C TYR A 198 31.65 19.01 4.12
N THR A 199 31.85 20.17 4.74
CA THR A 199 33.19 20.70 5.06
C THR A 199 33.82 19.97 6.25
N ARG A 200 35.15 20.12 6.43
CA ARG A 200 35.89 19.54 7.57
C ARG A 200 35.31 19.95 8.92
N GLU A 201 34.84 21.19 9.04
CA GLU A 201 34.21 21.71 10.25
C GLU A 201 32.94 20.94 10.59
N LEU A 202 32.01 20.85 9.62
CA LEU A 202 30.76 20.11 9.80
C LEU A 202 31.02 18.61 10.03
N GLN A 203 31.95 18.02 9.30
CA GLN A 203 32.37 16.62 9.51
C GLN A 203 32.84 16.38 10.96
N THR A 204 33.69 17.26 11.48
CA THR A 204 34.22 17.15 12.84
C THR A 204 33.09 17.22 13.87
N TYR A 205 32.16 18.16 13.68
CA TYR A 205 30.99 18.32 14.53
C TYR A 205 30.08 17.09 14.50
N ILE A 206 29.72 16.58 13.31
CA ILE A 206 28.84 15.42 13.18
C ILE A 206 29.46 14.16 13.77
N THR A 207 30.77 13.99 13.59
CA THR A 207 31.51 12.84 14.15
C THR A 207 31.51 12.88 15.68
N SER A 208 31.70 14.05 16.30
CA SER A 208 31.73 14.17 17.76
C SER A 208 30.38 13.87 18.41
N ILE A 209 29.28 14.34 17.81
CA ILE A 209 27.92 14.09 18.34
C ILE A 209 27.45 12.65 18.10
N LEU A 210 27.94 11.96 17.08
CA LEU A 210 27.60 10.55 16.81
C LEU A 210 28.42 9.59 17.67
N ALA A 211 29.60 10.00 18.14
CA ALA A 211 30.44 9.23 19.06
C ALA A 211 30.01 9.35 20.54
N SER A 212 29.12 10.29 20.86
CA SER A 212 28.62 10.58 22.22
C SER A 212 27.39 9.74 22.58
#